data_AF-A0A170UVN7-F1
#
_entry.id   AF-A0A170UVN7-F1
#
_cell.length_a   1.000
_cell.length_b   1.000
_cell.length_c   1.000
_cell.angle_alpha   90.00
_cell.angle_beta   90.00
_cell.angle_gamma   90.00
#
_symmetry.space_group_name_H-M   'P 1'
#
loop_
_entity.id
_entity.type
_entity.pdbx_description
1 polymer ?
#
loop_
_entity_poly.entity_id
_entity_poly.type
_entity_poly.pdbx_seq_one_letter_code
_entity_poly.pdbx_strand_id
1 'polypeptide(L)'
;VKEVTHAVDSLVTVCHESCSDKQLLGQLSEAAADVTLTLNQLVNHIRQIGGDREREAVESTSVEQILITSERVLEASGDPGEMVKQARLLGQATAQLIQNIKGEAESQESGSLQRRLLAAAKLLAEATARMVEAARTCASNPHDISSQNHLK
;
A
#
# COMPACT_ATOMS: atom_id res chain seq x y z
N VAL A 1 18.71 14.10 -7.90
CA VAL A 1 18.21 12.74 -7.55
C VAL A 1 19.03 12.15 -6.40
N LYS A 2 19.08 12.83 -5.24
CA LYS A 2 19.81 12.35 -4.04
C LYS A 2 19.01 12.46 -2.74
N GLU A 3 17.78 12.97 -2.78
CA GLU A 3 16.97 13.17 -1.58
C GLU A 3 16.00 12.01 -1.28
N VAL A 4 15.74 11.14 -2.27
CA VAL A 4 14.82 10.00 -2.08
C VAL A 4 15.48 8.86 -1.31
N THR A 5 16.80 8.69 -1.41
CA THR A 5 17.50 7.58 -0.75
C THR A 5 17.65 7.79 0.76
N HIS A 6 17.72 9.05 1.21
CA HIS A 6 17.90 9.37 2.64
C HIS A 6 16.59 9.33 3.44
N ALA A 7 15.45 9.59 2.79
CA ALA A 7 14.14 9.42 3.41
C ALA A 7 13.85 7.95 3.74
N VAL A 8 14.32 7.03 2.88
CA VAL A 8 14.15 5.59 3.04
C VAL A 8 15.05 5.01 4.15
N ASP A 9 16.31 5.45 4.26
CA ASP A 9 17.22 5.01 5.33
C ASP A 9 16.81 5.51 6.73
N SER A 10 16.29 6.75 6.82
CA SER A 10 15.76 7.25 8.09
C SER A 10 14.47 6.54 8.52
N LEU A 11 13.63 6.10 7.57
CA LEU A 11 12.39 5.37 7.87
C LEU A 11 12.66 4.02 8.56
N VAL A 12 13.76 3.35 8.19
CA VAL A 12 14.18 2.05 8.76
C VAL A 12 14.64 2.17 10.23
N THR A 13 15.13 3.35 10.63
CA THR A 13 15.69 3.55 11.99
C THR A 13 14.61 3.81 13.05
N VAL A 14 13.43 4.30 12.65
CA VAL A 14 12.35 4.72 13.56
C VAL A 14 11.48 3.55 14.04
N CYS A 15 11.59 2.36 13.45
CA CYS A 15 10.76 1.19 13.77
C CYS A 15 11.10 0.47 15.10
N HIS A 16 11.69 1.14 16.10
CA HIS A 16 12.37 0.46 17.22
C HIS A 16 11.52 0.12 18.46
N GLU A 17 10.29 0.62 18.64
CA GLU A 17 9.71 0.61 20.01
C GLU A 17 8.33 -0.03 20.20
N SER A 18 7.65 -0.61 19.19
CA SER A 18 6.40 -1.38 19.49
C SER A 18 6.10 -2.63 18.66
N CYS A 19 7.02 -3.03 17.76
CA CYS A 19 7.00 -4.37 17.18
C CYS A 19 8.35 -5.04 17.49
N SER A 20 8.33 -5.99 18.42
CA SER A 20 9.54 -6.67 18.91
C SER A 20 10.17 -7.59 17.85
N ASP A 21 9.46 -7.88 16.76
CA ASP A 21 9.89 -8.78 15.70
C ASP A 21 10.36 -7.99 14.46
N LYS A 22 11.68 -7.86 14.32
CA LYS A 22 12.34 -7.24 13.16
C LYS A 22 11.95 -7.89 11.83
N GLN A 23 11.51 -9.16 11.85
CA GLN A 23 11.06 -9.86 10.66
C GLN A 23 9.66 -9.38 10.22
N LEU A 24 8.75 -9.16 11.17
CA LEU A 24 7.40 -8.65 10.88
C LEU A 24 7.46 -7.19 10.38
N LEU A 25 8.34 -6.37 10.96
CA LEU A 25 8.61 -5.02 10.46
C LEU A 25 9.19 -5.03 9.03
N GLY A 26 10.10 -5.97 8.75
CA GLY A 26 10.63 -6.17 7.40
C GLY A 26 9.54 -6.52 6.39
N GLN A 27 8.64 -7.45 6.75
CA GLN A 27 7.50 -7.83 5.92
C GLN A 27 6.50 -6.68 5.70
N LEU A 28 6.25 -5.88 6.73
CA LEU A 28 5.38 -4.71 6.63
C LEU A 28 5.98 -3.65 5.70
N SER A 29 7.29 -3.40 5.80
CA SER A 29 8.01 -2.47 4.94
C SER A 29 8.03 -2.95 3.48
N GLU A 30 8.27 -4.24 3.25
CA GLU A 30 8.20 -4.85 1.91
C GLU A 30 6.79 -4.73 1.32
N ALA A 31 5.76 -5.03 2.11
CA ALA A 31 4.37 -4.89 1.67
C ALA A 31 4.00 -3.44 1.34
N ALA A 32 4.49 -2.47 2.12
CA ALA A 32 4.30 -1.05 1.83
C ALA A 32 5.00 -0.62 0.54
N ALA A 33 6.23 -1.09 0.31
CA ALA A 33 6.96 -0.83 -0.93
C ALA A 33 6.24 -1.42 -2.15
N ASP A 34 5.67 -2.62 -2.03
CA ASP A 34 4.84 -3.26 -3.06
C ASP A 34 3.60 -2.42 -3.39
N VAL A 35 2.90 -1.89 -2.36
CA VAL A 35 1.74 -1.00 -2.54
C VAL A 35 2.15 0.25 -3.32
N THR A 36 3.23 0.91 -2.92
CA THR A 36 3.76 2.09 -3.61
C THR A 36 4.14 1.78 -5.06
N LEU A 37 4.79 0.65 -5.32
CA LEU A 37 5.22 0.28 -6.67
C LEU A 37 4.03 -0.04 -7.59
N THR A 38 3.10 -0.87 -7.14
CA THR A 38 1.89 -1.24 -7.90
C THR A 38 0.99 -0.03 -8.15
N LEU A 39 0.88 0.86 -7.17
CA LEU A 39 0.15 2.11 -7.31
C LEU A 39 0.76 3.03 -8.37
N ASN A 40 2.10 3.18 -8.38
CA ASN A 40 2.78 3.97 -9.40
C ASN A 40 2.62 3.38 -10.81
N GLN A 41 2.67 2.05 -10.95
CA GLN A 41 2.41 1.37 -12.22
C GLN A 41 0.99 1.64 -12.72
N LEU A 42 0.02 1.60 -11.82
CA LEU A 42 -1.39 1.84 -12.09
C LEU A 42 -1.64 3.29 -12.55
N VAL A 43 -1.08 4.27 -11.85
CA VAL A 43 -1.14 5.70 -12.25
C VAL A 43 -0.56 5.91 -13.63
N ASN A 44 0.59 5.31 -13.92
CA ASN A 44 1.20 5.40 -15.24
C ASN A 44 0.32 4.78 -16.33
N HIS A 45 -0.44 3.72 -16.02
CA HIS A 45 -1.41 3.17 -16.96
C HIS A 45 -2.60 4.10 -17.16
N ILE A 46 -3.17 4.67 -16.10
CA ILE A 46 -4.29 5.61 -16.19
C ILE A 46 -3.89 6.87 -16.98
N ARG A 47 -2.71 7.44 -16.73
CA ARG A 47 -2.17 8.61 -17.46
C ARG A 47 -1.94 8.35 -18.95
N GLN A 48 -1.61 7.11 -19.33
CA GLN A 48 -1.47 6.73 -20.74
C GLN A 48 -2.81 6.67 -21.48
N ILE A 49 -3.93 6.72 -20.74
CA ILE A 49 -5.28 6.47 -21.23
C ILE A 49 -6.13 7.75 -21.15
N GLY A 50 -5.98 8.52 -20.08
CA GLY A 50 -6.84 9.65 -19.76
C GLY A 50 -6.45 10.95 -20.46
N GLY A 51 -7.31 11.42 -21.36
CA GLY A 51 -7.35 12.80 -21.83
C GLY A 51 -8.27 13.72 -21.00
N ASP A 52 -8.76 13.25 -19.85
CA ASP A 52 -9.82 13.89 -19.07
C ASP A 52 -9.29 14.36 -17.69
N ARG A 53 -9.00 15.67 -17.61
CA ARG A 53 -8.26 16.31 -16.48
C ARG A 53 -8.93 16.17 -15.12
N GLU A 54 -10.27 16.10 -15.06
CA GLU A 54 -10.99 15.96 -13.79
C GLU A 54 -10.89 14.55 -13.20
N ARG A 55 -10.86 13.51 -14.05
CA ARG A 55 -10.65 12.13 -13.61
C ARG A 55 -9.23 11.90 -13.12
N GLU A 56 -8.25 12.46 -13.82
CA GLU A 56 -6.85 12.43 -13.41
C GLU A 56 -6.64 13.06 -12.02
N ALA A 57 -7.39 14.12 -11.69
CA ALA A 57 -7.31 14.79 -10.39
C ALA A 57 -7.89 13.95 -9.23
N VAL A 58 -9.04 13.29 -9.43
CA VAL A 58 -9.67 12.43 -8.41
C VAL A 58 -8.85 11.17 -8.15
N GLU A 59 -8.32 10.56 -9.21
CA GLU A 59 -7.42 9.41 -9.10
C GLU A 59 -6.10 9.81 -8.44
N SER A 60 -5.52 10.96 -8.81
CA SER A 60 -4.29 11.48 -8.17
C SER A 60 -4.49 11.74 -6.67
N THR A 61 -5.66 12.25 -6.27
CA THR A 61 -6.00 12.48 -4.85
C THR A 61 -6.11 11.16 -4.08
N SER A 62 -6.77 10.16 -4.67
CA SER A 62 -6.93 8.83 -4.06
C SER A 62 -5.59 8.10 -3.92
N VAL A 63 -4.72 8.24 -4.94
CA VAL A 63 -3.36 7.71 -4.96
C VAL A 63 -2.50 8.36 -3.88
N GLU A 64 -2.51 9.69 -3.79
CA GLU A 64 -1.78 10.44 -2.77
C GLU A 64 -2.23 10.02 -1.36
N GLN A 65 -3.53 9.84 -1.16
CA GLN A 65 -4.06 9.33 0.09
C GLN A 65 -3.53 7.93 0.40
N ILE A 66 -3.52 6.99 -0.56
CA ILE A 66 -2.97 5.64 -0.35
C ILE A 66 -1.48 5.68 0.02
N LEU A 67 -0.68 6.54 -0.62
CA LEU A 67 0.74 6.71 -0.30
C LEU A 67 0.92 7.22 1.13
N ILE A 68 0.25 8.32 1.48
CA ILE A 68 0.31 8.92 2.82
C ILE A 68 -0.13 7.91 3.87
N THR A 69 -1.21 7.16 3.62
CA THR A 69 -1.71 6.19 4.59
C THR A 69 -0.76 5.01 4.74
N SER A 70 -0.09 4.59 3.66
CA SER A 70 0.93 3.53 3.69
C SER A 70 2.14 3.94 4.52
N GLU A 71 2.62 5.18 4.33
CA GLU A 71 3.71 5.75 5.13
C GLU A 71 3.32 5.84 6.61
N ARG A 72 2.09 6.29 6.90
CA ARG A 72 1.57 6.38 8.27
C ARG A 72 1.45 5.02 8.96
N VAL A 73 1.18 3.95 8.24
CA VAL A 73 1.19 2.59 8.83
C VAL A 73 2.60 2.21 9.31
N LEU A 74 3.64 2.60 8.57
CA LEU A 74 5.04 2.37 8.95
C LEU A 74 5.46 3.27 10.12
N GLU A 75 5.06 4.55 10.10
CA GLU A 75 5.30 5.50 11.19
C GLU A 75 4.59 5.08 12.48
N ALA A 76 3.42 4.44 12.35
CA ALA A 76 2.66 3.89 13.48
C ALA A 76 3.23 2.58 14.04
N SER A 77 4.45 2.18 13.66
CA SER A 77 5.13 1.00 14.21
C SER A 77 5.34 1.05 15.73
N GLY A 78 5.25 2.25 16.33
CA GLY A 78 5.26 2.51 17.78
C GLY A 78 3.88 2.52 18.45
N ASP A 79 2.80 2.31 17.71
CA ASP A 79 1.43 2.30 18.25
C ASP A 79 0.57 1.27 17.49
N PRO A 80 0.40 0.05 18.05
CA PRO A 80 -0.46 -0.99 17.49
C PRO A 80 -1.88 -0.52 17.13
N GLY A 81 -2.46 0.38 17.93
CA GLY A 81 -3.81 0.90 17.70
C GLY A 81 -3.85 1.83 16.49
N GLU A 82 -2.88 2.73 16.38
CA GLU A 82 -2.76 3.63 15.22
C GLU A 82 -2.39 2.86 13.96
N MET A 83 -1.53 1.84 14.04
CA MET A 83 -1.13 1.01 12.90
C MET A 83 -2.33 0.27 12.28
N VAL A 84 -3.20 -0.34 13.10
CA VAL A 84 -4.43 -1.00 12.60
C VAL A 84 -5.41 0.01 12.02
N LYS A 85 -5.52 1.20 12.62
CA LYS A 85 -6.39 2.26 12.13
C LYS A 85 -5.92 2.78 10.77
N GLN A 86 -4.63 3.08 10.62
CA GLN A 86 -4.05 3.50 9.34
C GLN A 86 -4.18 2.40 8.29
N ALA A 87 -3.95 1.13 8.66
CA ALA A 87 -4.14 0.00 7.76
C ALA A 87 -5.60 -0.12 7.26
N ARG A 88 -6.59 0.12 8.12
CA ARG A 88 -8.00 0.16 7.70
C ARG A 88 -8.28 1.30 6.72
N LEU A 89 -7.75 2.49 6.98
CA LEU A 89 -7.89 3.64 6.09
C LEU A 89 -7.24 3.38 4.73
N LEU A 90 -6.07 2.73 4.72
CA LEU A 90 -5.37 2.32 3.51
C LEU A 90 -6.23 1.35 2.67
N GLY A 91 -6.82 0.34 3.33
CA GLY A 91 -7.73 -0.60 2.68
C GLY A 91 -8.96 0.09 2.06
N GLN A 92 -9.55 1.06 2.76
CA GLN A 92 -10.68 1.84 2.26
C GLN A 92 -10.31 2.69 1.04
N ALA A 93 -9.21 3.44 1.12
CA ALA A 93 -8.71 4.27 0.02
C ALA A 93 -8.39 3.42 -1.22
N THR A 94 -7.74 2.27 -1.00
CA THR A 94 -7.44 1.30 -2.08
C THR A 94 -8.71 0.75 -2.71
N ALA A 95 -9.69 0.33 -1.91
CA ALA A 95 -10.95 -0.19 -2.42
C ALA A 95 -11.70 0.85 -3.27
N GLN A 96 -11.72 2.10 -2.82
CA GLN A 96 -12.33 3.20 -3.58
C GLN A 96 -11.63 3.41 -4.93
N LEU A 97 -10.30 3.44 -4.94
CA LEU A 97 -9.52 3.58 -6.18
C LEU A 97 -9.80 2.42 -7.15
N ILE A 98 -9.85 1.18 -6.66
CA ILE A 98 -10.16 0.00 -7.49
C ILE A 98 -11.57 0.11 -8.10
N GLN A 99 -12.57 0.61 -7.36
CA GLN A 99 -13.91 0.80 -7.90
C GLN A 99 -13.91 1.81 -9.05
N ASN A 100 -13.19 2.93 -8.89
CA ASN A 100 -13.06 3.93 -9.94
C ASN A 100 -12.40 3.33 -11.19
N ILE A 101 -11.27 2.63 -11.02
CA ILE A 101 -10.54 1.97 -12.11
C ILE A 101 -11.41 0.94 -12.82
N LYS A 102 -12.23 0.18 -12.07
CA LYS A 102 -13.14 -0.78 -12.66
C LYS A 102 -14.18 -0.08 -13.55
N GLY A 103 -14.78 1.01 -13.07
CA GLY A 103 -15.69 1.83 -13.87
C GLY A 103 -15.01 2.44 -15.11
N GLU A 104 -13.76 2.87 -15.00
CA GLU A 104 -12.97 3.32 -16.15
C GLU A 104 -12.69 2.19 -17.14
N ALA A 105 -12.28 1.03 -16.64
CA ALA A 105 -11.96 -0.14 -17.45
C ALA A 105 -13.20 -0.63 -18.22
N GLU A 106 -14.38 -0.55 -17.63
CA GLU A 106 -15.67 -0.84 -18.29
C GLU A 106 -16.01 0.18 -19.40
N SER A 107 -15.49 1.41 -19.30
CA SER A 107 -15.66 2.46 -20.31
C SER A 107 -14.62 2.41 -21.44
N GLN A 108 -13.62 1.52 -21.36
CA GLN A 108 -12.57 1.40 -22.38
C GLN A 108 -13.03 0.55 -23.57
N GLU A 109 -12.90 1.08 -24.80
CA GLU A 109 -13.18 0.33 -26.04
C GLU A 109 -12.10 -0.74 -26.32
N SER A 110 -10.87 -0.51 -25.85
CA SER A 110 -9.75 -1.45 -26.03
C SER A 110 -9.73 -2.51 -24.93
N GLY A 111 -10.12 -3.74 -25.28
CA GLY A 111 -10.07 -4.88 -24.36
C GLY A 111 -8.64 -5.25 -23.88
N SER A 112 -7.59 -4.78 -24.54
CA SER A 112 -6.21 -4.92 -24.04
C SER A 112 -5.94 -3.98 -22.86
N LEU A 113 -6.52 -2.78 -22.91
CA LEU A 113 -6.33 -1.74 -21.93
C LEU A 113 -7.15 -1.98 -20.67
N GLN A 114 -8.42 -2.36 -20.86
CA GLN A 114 -9.31 -2.85 -19.80
C GLN A 114 -8.63 -3.96 -18.98
N ARG A 115 -8.07 -4.98 -19.65
CA ARG A 115 -7.38 -6.09 -18.96
C ARG A 115 -6.18 -5.63 -18.16
N ARG A 116 -5.38 -4.68 -18.69
CA ARG A 116 -4.21 -4.13 -17.99
C ARG A 116 -4.60 -3.32 -16.75
N LEU A 117 -5.63 -2.47 -16.85
CA LEU A 117 -6.16 -1.70 -15.72
C LEU A 117 -6.66 -2.62 -14.60
N LEU A 118 -7.46 -3.62 -14.95
CA LEU A 118 -7.98 -4.59 -13.98
C LEU A 118 -6.87 -5.44 -13.35
N ALA A 119 -5.84 -5.81 -14.12
CA ALA A 119 -4.68 -6.53 -13.59
C ALA A 119 -3.90 -5.67 -12.59
N ALA A 120 -3.65 -4.40 -12.90
CA ALA A 120 -2.96 -3.48 -12.00
C ALA A 120 -3.78 -3.20 -10.72
N ALA A 121 -5.10 -2.99 -10.85
CA ALA A 121 -6.00 -2.83 -9.70
C ALA A 121 -6.00 -4.07 -8.79
N LYS A 122 -5.94 -5.28 -9.39
CA LYS A 122 -5.84 -6.52 -8.64
C LYS A 122 -4.52 -6.63 -7.87
N LEU A 123 -3.40 -6.30 -8.51
CA LEU A 123 -2.09 -6.30 -7.85
C LEU A 123 -2.04 -5.31 -6.69
N LEU A 124 -2.62 -4.13 -6.85
CA LEU A 124 -2.76 -3.15 -5.77
C LEU A 124 -3.60 -3.71 -4.61
N ALA A 125 -4.73 -4.36 -4.90
CA ALA A 125 -5.58 -4.98 -3.89
C ALA A 125 -4.82 -6.04 -3.08
N GLU A 126 -4.04 -6.89 -3.78
CA GLU A 126 -3.23 -7.94 -3.17
C GLU A 126 -2.11 -7.35 -2.30
N ALA A 127 -1.41 -6.33 -2.78
CA ALA A 127 -0.37 -5.63 -2.01
C ALA A 127 -0.95 -4.96 -0.75
N THR A 128 -2.08 -4.25 -0.89
CA THR A 128 -2.75 -3.62 0.25
C THR A 128 -3.25 -4.65 1.24
N ALA A 129 -3.83 -5.77 0.79
CA ALA A 129 -4.27 -6.84 1.68
C ALA A 129 -3.11 -7.42 2.51
N ARG A 130 -1.96 -7.69 1.88
CA ARG A 130 -0.74 -8.13 2.57
C ARG A 130 -0.29 -7.10 3.60
N MET A 131 -0.28 -5.82 3.25
CA MET A 131 0.13 -4.75 4.16
C MET A 131 -0.80 -4.62 5.37
N VAL A 132 -2.12 -4.72 5.15
CA VAL A 132 -3.12 -4.66 6.23
C VAL A 132 -3.01 -5.87 7.16
N GLU A 133 -2.75 -7.05 6.60
CA GLU A 133 -2.51 -8.26 7.39
C GLU A 133 -1.21 -8.16 8.19
N ALA A 134 -0.11 -7.72 7.58
CA ALA A 134 1.15 -7.49 8.26
C ALA A 134 0.99 -6.46 9.39
N ALA A 135 0.30 -5.35 9.15
CA ALA A 135 0.01 -4.33 10.15
C ALA A 135 -0.83 -4.88 11.32
N ARG A 136 -1.83 -5.73 11.03
CA ARG A 136 -2.63 -6.40 12.05
C ARG A 136 -1.80 -7.37 12.88
N THR A 137 -0.98 -8.20 12.24
CA THR A 137 -0.10 -9.16 12.91
C THR A 137 0.93 -8.44 13.79
N CYS A 138 1.53 -7.37 13.28
CA CYS A 138 2.44 -6.52 14.05
C CYS A 138 1.73 -5.91 15.28
N ALA A 139 0.46 -5.51 15.13
CA ALA A 139 -0.32 -4.92 16.21
C ALA A 139 -0.86 -5.95 17.23
N SER A 140 -1.18 -7.16 16.79
CA SER A 140 -1.73 -8.22 17.64
C SER A 140 -0.66 -8.98 18.41
N ASN A 141 0.59 -9.02 17.92
CA ASN A 141 1.71 -9.74 18.53
C ASN A 141 2.87 -8.82 19.01
N PRO A 142 2.66 -7.92 19.98
CA PRO A 142 3.78 -7.19 20.60
C PRO A 142 4.71 -8.11 21.43
N HIS A 143 4.24 -9.31 21.81
CA HIS A 143 4.94 -10.23 22.74
C HIS A 143 5.05 -11.70 22.28
N ASP A 144 4.61 -12.07 21.07
CA ASP A 144 4.59 -13.48 20.67
C ASP A 144 5.92 -13.93 20.02
N ILE A 145 6.90 -14.18 20.88
CA ILE A 145 8.21 -14.79 20.55
C ILE A 145 8.04 -16.26 20.08
N SER A 146 6.83 -16.83 20.11
CA SER A 146 6.62 -18.28 19.92
C SER A 146 6.30 -18.69 18.48
N SER A 147 6.04 -17.75 17.56
CA SER A 147 5.74 -18.09 16.15
C SER A 147 6.98 -18.36 15.28
N GLN A 148 8.19 -18.28 15.84
CA GLN A 148 9.46 -18.61 15.15
C GLN A 148 9.77 -20.11 14.99
N ASN A 149 8.80 -21.03 15.16
CA ASN A 149 9.08 -22.46 15.24
C ASN A 149 8.29 -23.36 14.27
N HIS A 150 8.06 -22.95 13.02
CA HIS A 150 7.50 -23.88 12.01
C HIS A 150 8.11 -23.84 10.61
N LEU A 151 9.38 -23.40 10.49
CA LEU A 151 10.18 -23.68 9.29
C LEU A 151 11.49 -24.36 9.72
N LYS A 152 11.39 -25.67 9.99
CA LYS A 152 12.53 -26.61 9.92
C LYS A 152 12.46 -27.35 8.59
#